data_AF-A0A377LQW9-F1
#
_entry.id   AF-A0A377LQW9-F1
#
_cell.length_a   1.000
_cell.length_b   1.000
_cell.length_c   1.000
_cell.angle_alpha   90.00
_cell.angle_beta   90.00
_cell.angle_gamma   90.00
#
_symmetry.space_group_name_H-M   'P 1'
#
loop_
_entity.id
_entity.type
_entity.pdbx_description
1 polymer ?
#
loop_
_entity_poly.entity_id
_entity_poly.type
_entity_poly.pdbx_seq_one_letter_code
_entity_poly.pdbx_strand_id
1 'polypeptide(L)' 'MILLIDNYDSFTWNLYQYFCELGAEVVVRRNDDISLTEIDALARRKSLSRRGRVPHRNRVFLWM' A
#
# COMPACT_ATOMS: atom_id res chain seq x y z
N MET A 1 3.65 -2.37 4.78
CA MET A 1 3.54 -1.83 3.41
C MET A 1 2.16 -1.22 3.26
N ILE A 2 2.11 0.08 2.98
CA ILE A 2 0.91 0.88 2.73
C ILE A 2 0.84 1.15 1.22
N LEU A 3 -0.32 0.91 0.61
CA LEU A 3 -0.60 1.35 -0.75
C LEU A 3 -1.42 2.64 -0.65
N LEU A 4 -0.83 3.75 -1.10
CA LEU A 4 -1.47 5.06 -1.15
C LEU A 4 -1.97 5.28 -2.58
N ILE A 5 -3.29 5.47 -2.74
CA ILE A 5 -3.89 5.73 -4.04
C ILE A 5 -4.01 7.23 -4.22
N ASP A 6 -3.34 7.76 -5.23
CA ASP A 6 -3.33 9.18 -5.58
C ASP A 6 -4.38 9.45 -6.66
N ASN A 7 -5.39 10.25 -6.31
CA ASN A 7 -6.44 10.69 -7.23
C ASN A 7 -6.23 12.16 -7.69
N TYR A 8 -4.98 12.58 -7.85
CA TYR A 8 -4.59 13.96 -8.17
C TYR A 8 -4.83 14.95 -7.04
N ASP A 9 -4.73 14.47 -5.80
CA ASP A 9 -4.84 15.30 -4.62
C ASP A 9 -3.48 15.87 -4.20
N SER A 10 -3.47 17.14 -3.81
CA SER A 10 -2.27 17.87 -3.42
C SER A 10 -1.61 17.35 -2.13
N PHE A 11 -2.37 16.68 -1.25
CA PHE A 11 -1.87 16.19 0.03
C PHE A 11 -1.19 14.82 -0.05
N THR A 12 -1.21 14.16 -1.21
CA THR A 12 -0.69 12.79 -1.39
C THR A 12 0.73 12.64 -0.85
N TRP A 13 1.59 13.60 -1.19
CA TRP A 13 2.97 13.58 -0.76
C TRP A 13 3.15 13.92 0.72
N ASN A 14 2.24 14.70 1.33
CA ASN A 14 2.29 14.94 2.77
C ASN A 14 2.04 13.64 3.53
N LEU A 15 1.02 12.86 3.15
CA LEU A 15 0.76 11.56 3.77
C LEU A 15 1.87 10.55 3.52
N TYR A 16 2.43 10.51 2.31
CA TYR A 16 3.61 9.69 2.02
C TYR A 16 4.76 10.00 2.99
N GLN A 17 5.11 11.29 3.18
CA GLN A 17 6.19 11.69 4.10
C GLN A 17 5.88 11.29 5.54
N TYR A 18 4.67 11.58 6.04
CA TYR A 18 4.27 11.20 7.39
C TYR A 18 4.38 9.69 7.64
N PHE A 19 3.93 8.86 6.70
CA PHE A 19 4.05 7.41 6.84
C PHE A 19 5.52 6.93 6.74
N CYS A 20 6.34 7.56 5.90
CA CYS A 20 7.77 7.25 5.81
C CYS A 20 8.50 7.62 7.12
N GLU A 21 8.19 8.76 7.73
CA GLU A 21 8.74 9.18 9.03
C GLU A 21 8.38 8.20 10.15
N LEU A 22 7.20 7.58 10.08
CA LEU A 22 6.76 6.52 10.98
C LEU A 22 7.40 5.14 10.67
N GLY A 23 8.31 5.07 9.70
CA GLY A 23 9.00 3.83 9.30
C GLY A 23 8.15 2.88 8.47
N ALA A 24 7.01 3.35 7.92
CA ALA A 24 6.20 2.52 7.04
C ALA A 24 6.76 2.49 5.63
N GLU A 25 6.76 1.30 5.03
CA GLU A 25 7.01 1.12 3.59
C GLU A 25 5.76 1.58 2.82
N VAL A 26 5.85 2.67 2.05
CA VAL A 26 4.71 3.25 1.30
C VAL A 26 4.94 3.12 -0.20
N VAL A 27 3.90 2.71 -0.93
CA VAL A 27 3.87 2.69 -2.39
C VAL A 27 2.74 3.61 -2.84
N VAL A 28 3.06 4.65 -3.62
CA VAL A 28 2.07 5.56 -4.21
C VAL A 28 1.75 5.12 -5.62
N ARG A 29 0.46 5.00 -5.96
CA ARG A 29 -0.03 4.66 -7.31
C ARG A 29 -1.22 5.52 -7.67
N ARG A 30 -1.30 5.95 -8.93
CA ARG A 30 -2.47 6.68 -9.42
C ARG A 30 -3.65 5.73 -9.54
N ASN A 31 -4.87 6.23 -9.31
CA ASN A 31 -6.09 5.42 -9.42
C ASN A 31 -6.31 4.83 -10.83
N ASP A 32 -5.87 5.53 -11.87
CA ASP A 32 -5.96 5.12 -13.27
C ASP A 32 -4.76 4.29 -13.77
N ASP A 33 -3.66 4.23 -13.01
CA ASP A 33 -2.43 3.51 -13.35
C ASP A 33 -2.26 2.19 -12.56
N ILE A 34 -3.33 1.69 -11.93
CA ILE A 34 -3.29 0.43 -11.19
C ILE A 34 -4.57 -0.39 -11.35
N SER A 35 -4.42 -1.65 -11.73
CA SER A 35 -5.53 -2.61 -11.80
C SER A 35 -5.73 -3.36 -10.48
N LEU A 36 -6.96 -3.86 -10.26
CA LEU A 36 -7.28 -4.72 -9.12
C LEU A 36 -6.38 -5.97 -9.05
N THR A 37 -6.01 -6.52 -10.21
CA THR A 37 -5.11 -7.68 -10.33
C THR A 37 -3.71 -7.35 -9.81
N GLU A 38 -3.21 -6.14 -10.10
CA GLU A 38 -1.91 -5.67 -9.60
C GLU A 38 -1.94 -5.39 -8.10
N ILE A 39 -3.04 -4.83 -7.58
CA ILE A 39 -3.24 -4.67 -6.12
C ILE A 39 -3.20 -6.03 -5.42
N ASP A 40 -3.86 -7.03 -5.98
CA ASP A 40 -3.90 -8.38 -5.43
C ASP A 40 -2.53 -9.09 -5.54
N ALA A 41 -1.78 -8.86 -6.62
CA ALA A 41 -0.40 -9.34 -6.76
C ALA A 41 0.55 -8.68 -5.72
N LEU A 42 0.44 -7.37 -5.51
CA LEU A 42 1.18 -6.64 -4.47
C LEU A 42 0.86 -7.19 -3.08
N ALA A 43 -0.41 -7.52 -2.82
CA ALA A 43 -0.85 -8.14 -1.58
C ALA A 43 -0.28 -9.55 -1.39
N ARG A 44 -0.21 -10.36 -2.46
CA ARG A 44 0.31 -11.73 -2.43
C ARG A 44 1.83 -11.83 -2.32
N ARG A 45 2.59 -10.83 -2.80
CA ARG A 45 4.07 -10.87 -2.80
C ARG A 45 4.69 -11.00 -1.40
N LYS A 46 3.99 -10.63 -0.32
CA LYS A 46 4.41 -10.90 1.07
C LYS A 46 3.81 -12.18 1.69
N SER A 47 2.89 -12.88 1.01
CA SER A 47 2.24 -14.10 1.51
C SER A 47 2.93 -15.39 1.08
N LEU A 48 4.13 -15.35 0.48
CA LEU A 48 4.95 -16.54 0.25
C LEU A 48 5.62 -17.01 1.57
N SER A 49 4.80 -17.26 2.60
CA SER A 49 5.21 -17.96 3.82
C SER A 49 4.74 -19.40 3.72
N ARG A 50 5.71 -20.25 3.40
CA ARG A 50 5.67 -21.72 3.50
C ARG A 50 5.12 -22.11 4.88
N ARG A 51 3.98 -22.83 4.91
CA ARG A 51 3.37 -23.52 6.06
C ARG A 51 3.49 -22.80 7.42
N GLY A 52 2.38 -22.20 7.85
CA GLY A 52 2.08 -22.08 9.29
C GLY A 52 2.58 -20.84 10.02
N ARG A 53 2.22 -19.64 9.54
CA ARG A 53 1.98 -18.48 10.42
C ARG A 53 1.23 -17.42 9.62
N VAL A 54 0.01 -17.09 10.02
CA VAL A 54 -0.72 -15.92 9.47
C VAL A 54 -0.13 -14.68 10.16
N PRO A 55 0.60 -13.77 9.49
CA PRO A 55 1.04 -12.55 10.13
C PRO A 55 -0.05 -11.48 9.99
N HIS A 56 -0.16 -10.66 11.04
CA HIS A 56 -1.12 -9.58 11.25
C HIS A 56 -1.63 -8.88 9.97
N ARG A 57 -2.96 -8.85 9.87
CA ARG A 57 -3.74 -7.99 8.98
C ARG A 57 -3.59 -6.51 9.39
N ASN A 58 -2.46 -5.87 9.10
CA ASN A 58 -2.38 -4.41 9.06
C ASN A 58 -2.19 -3.99 7.60
N ARG A 59 -3.28 -4.00 6.83
CA ARG A 59 -3.35 -3.39 5.49
C ARG A 59 -4.24 -2.16 5.62
N VAL A 60 -3.66 -0.99 5.48
CA VAL A 60 -4.40 0.28 5.44
C VAL A 60 -4.34 0.76 4.00
N PHE A 61 -5.51 0.87 3.38
CA PHE A 61 -5.69 1.53 2.10
C PHE A 61 -6.22 2.91 2.41
N LEU A 62 -5.52 3.94 1.93
CA LEU A 62 -5.94 5.32 2.07
C LEU A 62 -6.26 5.84 0.67
N TRP A 63 -7.52 6.18 0.47
CA TRP A 63 -8.01 6.88 -0.72
C TRP A 63 -8.04 8.37 -0.40
N MET A 64 -7.47 9.16 -1.29
CA MET A 64 -7.41 10.61 -1.21
C MET A 64 -8.25 11.22 -2.34
#